data_AF-A0A957XZX2-F1
#
_entry.id   AF-A0A957XZX2-F1
#
_cell.length_a   1.000
_cell.length_b   1.000
_cell.length_c   1.000
_cell.angle_alpha   90.00
_cell.angle_beta   90.00
_cell.angle_gamma   90.00
#
_symmetry.space_group_name_H-M   'P 1'
#
loop_
_entity.id
_entity.type
_entity.pdbx_description
1 polymer ?
#
loop_
_entity_poly.entity_id
_entity_poly.type
_entity_poly.pdbx_seq_one_letter_code
_entity_poly.pdbx_strand_id
1 'polypeptide(L)'
;MDRATPVAHNEEIELYIRTYYSLLRSSGPIRVRSLEDTHAAMNSNLHYQATQPDLDMSALSYAALRLPDCIPETSLLVLGQMEEVFNREGYKVQKWKPVRAPARRRKFYFDAKRGTLAAFVA
;
A
#
# COMPACT_ATOMS: atom_id res chain seq x y z
N MET A 1 40.45 17.59 -10.19
CA MET A 1 39.81 17.56 -8.86
C MET A 1 38.38 17.09 -9.11
N ASP A 2 38.19 15.77 -9.08
CA ASP A 2 36.92 15.13 -9.39
C ASP A 2 35.85 15.60 -8.40
N ARG A 3 34.89 16.37 -8.90
CA ARG A 3 33.64 16.63 -8.19
C ARG A 3 32.72 15.45 -8.45
N ALA A 4 32.97 14.34 -7.78
CA ALA A 4 31.93 13.33 -7.63
C ALA A 4 30.82 13.96 -6.80
N THR A 5 29.63 14.09 -7.39
CA THR A 5 28.39 14.43 -6.67
C THR A 5 28.28 13.46 -5.50
N PRO A 6 28.08 13.91 -4.25
CA PRO A 6 27.92 12.98 -3.13
C PRO A 6 26.66 12.15 -3.41
N VAL A 7 26.84 10.88 -3.76
CA VAL A 7 25.75 9.92 -3.74
C VAL A 7 25.55 9.62 -2.27
N ALA A 8 24.60 10.33 -1.64
CA ALA A 8 24.03 9.85 -0.40
C ALA A 8 23.31 8.54 -0.75
N HIS A 9 24.04 7.43 -0.69
CA HIS A 9 23.49 6.10 -0.83
C HIS A 9 22.63 5.88 0.41
N ASN A 10 21.35 6.21 0.30
CA ASN A 10 20.42 6.09 1.41
C ASN A 10 20.07 4.60 1.52
N GLU A 11 20.89 3.88 2.29
CA GLU A 11 20.80 2.44 2.50
C GLU A 11 19.40 2.04 3.00
N GLU A 12 18.74 2.92 3.76
CA GLU A 12 17.39 2.71 4.29
C GLU A 12 16.33 2.71 3.18
N ILE A 13 16.41 3.62 2.21
CA ILE A 13 15.54 3.63 1.01
C ILE A 13 15.76 2.36 0.20
N GLU A 14 17.00 1.94 -0.01
CA GLU A 14 17.29 0.72 -0.77
C GLU A 14 16.80 -0.53 -0.05
N LEU A 15 16.98 -0.60 1.28
CA LEU A 15 16.47 -1.68 2.11
C LEU A 15 14.94 -1.76 2.01
N TYR A 16 14.24 -0.62 2.11
CA TYR A 16 12.80 -0.58 1.97
C TYR A 16 12.33 -1.10 0.61
N ILE A 17 12.97 -0.65 -0.49
CA ILE A 17 12.67 -1.11 -1.85
C ILE A 17 12.90 -2.62 -1.98
N ARG A 18 14.02 -3.15 -1.47
CA ARG A 18 14.32 -4.60 -1.52
C ARG A 18 13.31 -5.41 -0.72
N THR A 19 12.96 -4.98 0.48
CA THR A 19 11.94 -5.62 1.33
C THR A 19 10.59 -5.63 0.62
N TYR A 20 10.17 -4.51 0.05
CA TYR A 20 8.92 -4.41 -0.69
C TYR A 20 8.85 -5.37 -1.89
N TYR A 21 9.89 -5.39 -2.73
CA TYR A 21 9.96 -6.33 -3.86
C TYR A 21 10.03 -7.79 -3.43
N SER A 22 10.72 -8.10 -2.33
CA SER A 22 10.78 -9.46 -1.78
C SER A 22 9.40 -9.93 -1.35
N LEU A 23 8.67 -9.11 -0.60
CA LEU A 23 7.32 -9.42 -0.13
C LEU A 23 6.33 -9.59 -1.30
N LEU A 24 6.43 -8.77 -2.34
CA LEU A 24 5.59 -8.90 -3.54
C LEU A 24 5.85 -10.18 -4.36
N ARG A 25 7.01 -10.82 -4.19
CA ARG A 25 7.30 -12.13 -4.82
C ARG A 25 6.79 -13.32 -4.00
N SER A 26 6.32 -13.08 -2.77
CA SER A 26 5.74 -14.15 -1.96
C SER A 26 4.39 -14.60 -2.53
N SER A 27 4.05 -15.87 -2.34
CA SER A 27 2.84 -16.49 -2.90
C SER A 27 1.58 -16.31 -2.04
N GLY A 28 1.68 -15.62 -0.89
CA GLY A 28 0.61 -15.53 0.09
C GLY A 28 0.38 -14.13 0.63
N PRO A 29 -0.67 -13.95 1.47
CA PRO A 29 -0.92 -12.68 2.13
C PRO A 29 0.25 -12.30 3.03
N ILE A 30 0.71 -11.06 2.89
CA ILE A 30 1.70 -10.44 3.76
C ILE A 30 0.98 -9.52 4.76
N ARG A 31 1.50 -9.42 5.98
CA ARG A 31 0.99 -8.43 6.93
C ARG A 31 1.60 -7.07 6.60
N VAL A 32 0.76 -6.03 6.50
CA VAL A 32 1.21 -4.65 6.24
C VAL A 32 2.26 -4.20 7.28
N ARG A 33 2.09 -4.63 8.54
CA ARG A 33 3.03 -4.33 9.62
C ARG A 33 4.48 -4.75 9.36
N SER A 34 4.70 -5.73 8.48
CA SER A 34 6.05 -6.15 8.09
C SER A 34 6.82 -5.08 7.31
N LEU A 35 6.13 -4.04 6.82
CA LEU A 35 6.73 -2.90 6.14
C LEU A 35 6.90 -1.68 7.06
N GLU A 36 6.25 -1.63 8.23
CA GLU A 36 6.19 -0.42 9.08
C GLU A 36 7.58 0.07 9.50
N ASP A 37 8.42 -0.81 10.06
CA ASP A 37 9.76 -0.44 10.55
C ASP A 37 10.67 0.08 9.42
N THR A 38 10.71 -0.64 8.29
CA THR A 38 11.55 -0.25 7.15
C THR A 38 11.01 1.00 6.45
N HIS A 39 9.69 1.21 6.46
CA HIS A 39 9.06 2.42 5.96
C HIS A 39 9.37 3.64 6.84
N ALA A 40 9.34 3.49 8.17
CA ALA A 40 9.70 4.57 9.08
C ALA A 40 11.19 4.91 8.98
N ALA A 41 12.05 3.89 8.88
CA ALA A 41 13.50 4.06 8.76
C ALA A 41 13.92 4.80 7.48
N MET A 42 13.23 4.59 6.34
CA MET A 42 13.57 5.28 5.09
C MET A 42 13.34 6.81 5.13
N ASN A 43 12.67 7.30 6.18
CA ASN A 43 12.40 8.72 6.44
C ASN A 43 11.74 9.44 5.25
N SER A 44 10.54 8.96 4.86
CA SER A 44 9.79 9.53 3.74
C SER A 44 9.33 10.96 4.02
N ASN A 45 9.50 11.86 3.04
CA ASN A 45 8.90 13.20 3.10
C ASN A 45 7.38 13.18 3.27
N LEU A 46 6.71 12.11 2.85
CA LEU A 46 5.26 11.98 3.00
C LEU A 46 4.85 11.69 4.45
N HIS A 47 5.70 10.98 5.20
CA HIS A 47 5.44 10.51 6.56
C HIS A 47 6.62 10.92 7.47
N TYR A 48 6.88 12.22 7.55
CA TYR A 48 8.07 12.77 8.21
C TYR A 48 8.04 12.59 9.74
N GLN A 49 6.87 12.32 10.33
CA GLN A 49 6.75 11.98 11.77
C GLN A 49 6.58 10.48 12.02
N ALA A 50 6.88 9.60 11.06
CA ALA A 50 6.65 8.14 11.20
C ALA A 50 7.35 7.49 12.41
N THR A 51 8.45 8.08 12.90
CA THR A 51 9.20 7.59 14.08
C THR A 51 8.80 8.28 15.38
N GLN A 52 7.91 9.27 15.32
CA GLN A 52 7.49 10.05 16.47
C GLN A 52 6.22 9.45 17.08
N PRO A 53 5.99 9.66 18.40
CA PRO A 53 4.75 9.24 19.05
C PRO A 53 3.53 10.06 18.62
N ASP A 54 3.76 11.27 18.09
CA ASP A 54 2.71 12.17 17.63
C ASP A 54 2.14 11.76 16.26
N LEU A 55 0.85 12.03 16.07
CA LEU A 55 0.17 11.74 14.82
C LEU A 55 0.57 12.72 13.71
N ASP A 56 1.07 12.19 12.60
CA ASP A 56 1.28 12.95 11.36
C ASP A 56 -0.06 13.26 10.69
N MET A 57 -0.66 14.40 11.03
CA MET A 57 -1.95 14.84 10.49
C MET A 57 -1.94 14.99 8.96
N SER A 58 -0.80 15.38 8.38
CA SER A 58 -0.64 15.54 6.94
C SER A 58 -0.65 14.19 6.24
N ALA A 59 0.13 13.23 6.75
CA ALA A 59 0.13 11.84 6.28
C ALA A 59 -1.24 11.19 6.41
N LEU A 60 -1.89 11.33 7.58
CA LEU A 60 -3.21 10.75 7.84
C LEU A 60 -4.24 11.31 6.85
N SER A 61 -4.30 12.63 6.70
CA SER A 61 -5.23 13.28 5.76
C SER A 61 -4.96 12.85 4.32
N TYR A 62 -3.68 12.75 3.94
CA TYR A 62 -3.27 12.28 2.63
C TYR A 62 -3.74 10.85 2.36
N ALA A 63 -3.57 9.94 3.32
CA ALA A 63 -3.93 8.54 3.21
C ALA A 63 -5.46 8.33 3.24
N ALA A 64 -6.15 8.95 4.19
CA ALA A 64 -7.60 8.80 4.38
C ALA A 64 -8.38 9.19 3.11
N LEU A 65 -8.00 10.29 2.46
CA LEU A 65 -8.63 10.72 1.21
C LEU A 65 -8.37 9.76 0.03
N ARG A 66 -7.40 8.85 0.13
CA ARG A 66 -7.00 7.93 -0.96
C ARG A 66 -7.46 6.50 -0.72
N LEU A 67 -8.15 6.24 0.39
CA LEU A 67 -8.69 4.95 0.77
C LEU A 67 -10.22 4.98 0.71
N PRO A 68 -10.88 3.88 0.34
CA PRO A 68 -12.34 3.77 0.49
C PRO A 68 -12.76 3.69 1.95
N ASP A 69 -13.98 4.13 2.27
CA ASP A 69 -14.52 4.15 3.64
C ASP A 69 -14.57 2.76 4.31
N CYS A 70 -14.58 1.68 3.53
CA CYS A 70 -14.55 0.31 4.04
C CYS A 70 -13.17 -0.15 4.52
N ILE A 71 -12.14 0.72 4.50
CA ILE A 71 -10.79 0.34 4.92
C ILE A 71 -10.72 -0.19 6.38
N PRO A 72 -11.46 0.33 7.37
CA PRO A 72 -11.43 -0.22 8.73
C PRO A 72 -12.05 -1.61 8.84
N GLU A 73 -12.90 -1.99 7.88
CA GLU A 73 -13.57 -3.29 7.79
C GLU A 73 -12.76 -4.30 6.95
N THR A 74 -11.64 -3.87 6.37
CA THR A 74 -10.85 -4.67 5.44
C THR A 74 -9.80 -5.49 6.17
N SER A 75 -9.92 -6.81 6.11
CA SER A 75 -8.95 -7.78 6.64
C SER A 75 -7.94 -8.25 5.59
N LEU A 76 -8.29 -8.17 4.30
CA LEU A 76 -7.45 -8.58 3.19
C LEU A 76 -7.57 -7.60 2.02
N LEU A 77 -6.43 -7.06 1.57
CA LEU A 77 -6.32 -6.28 0.34
C LEU A 77 -5.72 -7.15 -0.76
N VAL A 78 -6.45 -7.33 -1.86
CA VAL A 78 -5.96 -8.02 -3.06
C VAL A 78 -5.72 -7.02 -4.18
N LEU A 79 -4.54 -7.12 -4.80
CA LEU A 79 -4.09 -6.21 -5.85
C LEU A 79 -4.00 -6.97 -7.17
N GLY A 80 -4.46 -6.34 -8.25
CA GLY A 80 -4.44 -6.96 -9.59
C GLY A 80 -4.55 -5.91 -10.68
N GLN A 81 -3.96 -6.19 -11.84
CA GLN A 81 -3.98 -5.25 -12.97
C GLN A 81 -5.26 -5.38 -13.80
N MET A 82 -5.80 -6.59 -13.88
CA MET A 82 -6.94 -6.94 -14.71
C MET A 82 -7.88 -7.90 -13.97
N GLU A 83 -9.10 -8.02 -14.49
CA GLU A 83 -10.17 -8.83 -13.92
C GLU A 83 -9.84 -10.33 -13.94
N GLU A 84 -9.21 -10.79 -15.00
CA GLU A 84 -8.82 -12.18 -15.22
C GLU A 84 -7.86 -12.68 -14.15
N VAL A 85 -6.97 -11.81 -13.65
CA VAL A 85 -6.03 -12.12 -12.56
C VAL A 85 -6.78 -12.41 -11.28
N PHE A 86 -7.77 -11.59 -10.92
CA PHE A 86 -8.62 -11.85 -9.76
C PHE A 86 -9.43 -13.14 -9.93
N ASN A 87 -10.00 -13.34 -11.12
CA ASN A 87 -10.82 -14.50 -11.43
C ASN A 87 -10.06 -15.82 -11.32
N ARG A 88 -8.78 -15.84 -11.73
CA ARG A 88 -7.88 -17.00 -11.65
C ARG A 88 -7.61 -17.41 -10.20
N GLU A 89 -7.41 -16.44 -9.31
CA GLU A 89 -7.18 -16.68 -7.89
C GLU A 89 -8.49 -16.87 -7.08
N GLY A 90 -9.64 -17.00 -7.77
CA GLY A 90 -10.93 -17.26 -7.14
C GLY A 90 -11.69 -16.03 -6.63
N TYR A 91 -11.18 -14.82 -6.87
CA TYR A 91 -11.84 -13.56 -6.49
C TYR A 91 -12.77 -13.07 -7.61
N LYS A 92 -14.08 -13.31 -7.45
CA LYS A 92 -15.13 -12.87 -8.38
C LYS A 92 -15.52 -11.41 -8.14
N VAL A 93 -14.57 -10.49 -8.31
CA VAL A 93 -14.70 -9.06 -7.93
C VAL A 93 -15.84 -8.33 -8.63
N GLN A 94 -16.32 -8.81 -9.78
CA GLN A 94 -17.47 -8.25 -10.51
C GLN A 94 -18.77 -8.37 -9.73
N LYS A 95 -18.86 -9.36 -8.83
CA LYS A 95 -20.03 -9.60 -7.97
C LYS A 95 -19.97 -8.81 -6.67
N TRP A 96 -18.85 -8.15 -6.41
CA TRP A 96 -18.62 -7.40 -5.17
C TRP A 96 -19.11 -5.95 -5.31
N LYS A 97 -19.27 -5.26 -4.19
CA LYS A 97 -19.76 -3.88 -4.17
C LYS A 97 -18.65 -2.95 -4.71
N PRO A 98 -18.90 -2.14 -5.76
CA PRO A 98 -17.94 -1.12 -6.16
C PRO A 98 -17.82 -0.05 -5.07
N VAL A 99 -16.59 0.30 -4.70
CA VAL A 99 -16.30 1.36 -3.72
C VAL A 99 -15.30 2.35 -4.31
N ARG A 100 -15.22 3.56 -3.74
CA ARG A 100 -14.40 4.65 -4.25
C ARG A 100 -13.69 5.35 -3.11
N ALA A 101 -12.53 5.93 -3.41
CA ALA A 101 -11.84 6.85 -2.52
C ALA A 101 -12.10 8.31 -2.96
N PRO A 102 -12.16 9.27 -2.04
CA PRO A 102 -12.44 10.68 -2.36
C PRO A 102 -11.47 11.33 -3.37
N ALA A 103 -10.17 11.15 -3.17
CA ALA A 103 -9.09 11.84 -3.87
C ALA A 103 -8.15 10.92 -4.67
N ARG A 104 -8.54 9.65 -4.86
CA ARG A 104 -7.78 8.70 -5.70
C ARG A 104 -8.72 7.96 -6.64
N ARG A 105 -8.57 8.25 -7.94
CA ARG A 105 -9.29 7.53 -8.99
C ARG A 105 -8.64 6.16 -9.23
N ARG A 106 -9.04 5.18 -8.43
CA ARG A 106 -8.73 3.77 -8.60
C ARG A 106 -10.01 2.95 -8.50
N LYS A 107 -10.09 1.87 -9.29
CA LYS A 107 -11.24 0.96 -9.27
C LYS A 107 -11.08 0.02 -8.07
N PHE A 108 -12.06 0.04 -7.18
CA PHE A 108 -12.10 -0.82 -6.00
C PHE A 108 -13.40 -1.60 -5.94
N TYR A 109 -13.33 -2.79 -5.36
CA TYR A 109 -14.48 -3.63 -5.06
C TYR A 109 -14.34 -4.24 -3.67
N PHE A 110 -15.44 -4.28 -2.91
CA PHE A 110 -15.43 -4.76 -1.54
C PHE A 110 -16.42 -5.91 -1.33
N ASP A 111 -15.94 -6.99 -0.74
CA ASP A 111 -16.74 -8.10 -0.22
C ASP A 111 -16.86 -7.96 1.30
N ALA A 112 -17.98 -7.40 1.75
CA ALA A 112 -18.26 -7.21 3.17
C ALA A 112 -18.39 -8.52 3.95
N LYS A 113 -18.75 -9.65 3.30
CA LYS A 113 -18.89 -10.94 4.00
C LYS A 113 -17.52 -11.49 4.43
N ARG A 114 -16.49 -11.23 3.61
CA ARG A 114 -15.11 -11.70 3.85
C ARG A 114 -14.20 -10.60 4.39
N GLY A 115 -14.65 -9.34 4.41
CA GLY A 115 -13.79 -8.18 4.67
C GLY A 115 -12.65 -8.06 3.66
N THR A 116 -12.91 -8.33 2.37
CA THR A 116 -11.87 -8.32 1.33
C THR A 116 -12.05 -7.14 0.38
N LEU A 117 -11.01 -6.33 0.24
CA LEU A 117 -10.95 -5.21 -0.69
C LEU A 117 -10.08 -5.60 -1.88
N ALA A 118 -10.62 -5.50 -3.09
CA ALA A 118 -9.87 -5.60 -4.32
C ALA A 118 -9.55 -4.21 -4.86
N ALA A 119 -8.30 -4.00 -5.29
CA ALA A 119 -7.85 -2.75 -5.89
C ALA A 119 -7.16 -3.01 -7.23
N PHE A 120 -7.59 -2.29 -8.27
CA PHE A 120 -6.97 -2.37 -9.58
C PHE A 120 -5.72 -1.49 -9.65
N VAL A 121 -4.57 -2.07 -10.00
CA VAL A 121 -3.26 -1.39 -10.05
C VAL A 121 -2.68 -1.44 -11.48
N ALA A 122 -3.30 -0.69 -12.39
CA ALA A 122 -2.76 -0.40 -13.72
C ALA A 122 -2.12 0.98 -13.75
#